data_AF-X1E490-F1
#
_entry.id   AF-X1E490-F1
#
_cell.length_a   1.000
_cell.length_b   1.000
_cell.length_c   1.000
_cell.angle_alpha   90.00
_cell.angle_beta   90.00
_cell.angle_gamma   90.00
#
_symmetry.space_group_name_H-M   'P 1'
#
loop_
_entity.id
_entity.type
_entity.pdbx_description
1 polymer ?
#
loop_
_entity_poly.entity_id
_entity_poly.type
_entity_poly.pdbx_seq_one_letter_code
_entity_poly.pdbx_strand_id
1 'polypeptide(L)'
;MSKKNIREHWNMDALKYQKREKISTDHVHYGPNCPYEKDLNLLGDVQGKKIVELGCGGGQCSIALTKRGAICTGIDLSDEQIKYAKNL
;
A
#
# COMPACT_ATOMS: atom_id res chain seq x y z
N MET A 1 7.05 -4.75 30.03
CA MET A 1 6.55 -3.94 28.90
C MET A 1 5.23 -4.52 28.45
N SER A 2 4.14 -3.76 28.55
CA SER A 2 2.85 -4.17 27.95
C SER A 2 3.05 -4.38 26.45
N LYS A 3 2.62 -5.52 25.91
CA LYS A 3 2.57 -5.75 24.46
C LYS A 3 1.55 -4.74 23.91
N LYS A 4 2.01 -3.58 23.45
CA LYS A 4 1.16 -2.62 22.73
C LYS A 4 0.42 -3.37 21.62
N ASN A 5 -0.89 -3.24 21.57
CA ASN A 5 -1.69 -3.80 20.50
C ASN A 5 -1.29 -3.11 19.19
N ILE A 6 -0.58 -3.84 18.31
CA ILE A 6 -0.02 -3.30 17.07
C ILE A 6 -1.12 -2.77 16.14
N ARG A 7 -2.29 -3.45 16.12
CA ARG A 7 -3.46 -3.01 15.35
C ARG A 7 -3.93 -1.64 15.81
N GLU A 8 -4.10 -1.45 17.12
CA GLU A 8 -4.57 -0.18 17.69
C GLU A 8 -3.59 0.96 17.37
N HIS A 9 -2.28 0.71 17.49
CA HIS A 9 -1.28 1.71 17.15
C HIS A 9 -1.39 2.17 15.68
N TRP A 10 -1.50 1.22 14.75
CA TRP A 10 -1.66 1.57 13.33
C TRP A 10 -3.01 2.22 13.01
N ASN A 11 -4.09 1.84 13.70
CA ASN A 11 -5.37 2.54 13.57
C ASN A 11 -5.25 4.01 14.01
N MET A 12 -4.53 4.30 15.10
CA MET A 12 -4.31 5.68 15.56
C MET A 12 -3.46 6.51 14.59
N ASP A 13 -2.47 5.89 13.95
CA ASP A 13 -1.50 6.60 13.10
C ASP A 13 -1.90 6.66 11.62
N ALA A 14 -2.85 5.86 11.16
CA ALA A 14 -3.25 5.72 9.75
C ALA A 14 -3.44 7.07 9.04
N LEU A 15 -4.30 7.96 9.57
CA LEU A 15 -4.56 9.25 8.93
C LEU A 15 -3.34 10.16 8.86
N LYS A 16 -2.48 10.13 9.90
CA LYS A 16 -1.24 10.93 9.91
C LYS A 16 -0.25 10.37 8.90
N TYR A 17 -0.13 9.04 8.82
CA TYR A 17 0.69 8.34 7.85
C TYR A 17 0.28 8.73 6.42
N GLN A 18 -1.01 8.61 6.08
CA GLN A 18 -1.49 8.93 4.73
C GLN A 18 -1.24 10.39 4.34
N LYS A 19 -1.40 11.33 5.29
CA LYS A 19 -1.09 12.75 5.06
C LYS A 19 0.41 13.02 4.86
N ARG A 20 1.27 12.26 5.56
CA ARG A 20 2.73 12.45 5.52
C ARG A 20 3.35 11.81 4.28
N GLU A 21 3.04 10.54 4.02
CA GLU A 21 3.72 9.77 2.98
C GLU A 21 3.22 10.09 1.57
N LYS A 22 1.93 10.47 1.42
CA LYS A 22 1.32 10.84 0.12
C LYS A 22 1.71 9.91 -1.03
N ILE A 23 1.63 8.60 -0.79
CA ILE A 23 2.03 7.57 -1.75
C ILE A 23 1.16 7.68 -3.01
N SER A 24 1.79 7.70 -4.19
CA SER A 24 1.12 7.81 -5.49
C SER A 24 0.32 6.54 -5.82
N THR A 25 -0.81 6.70 -6.50
CA THR A 25 -1.60 5.60 -7.07
C THR A 25 -1.24 5.29 -8.53
N ASP A 26 -0.22 5.95 -9.09
CA ASP A 26 0.22 5.77 -10.48
C ASP A 26 1.53 4.98 -10.57
N HIS A 27 2.31 4.96 -9.50
CA HIS A 27 3.62 4.30 -9.46
C HIS A 27 3.77 3.49 -8.18
N VAL A 28 4.25 2.25 -8.30
CA VAL A 28 4.58 1.41 -7.14
C VAL A 28 5.77 2.01 -6.41
N HIS A 29 5.64 2.09 -5.08
CA HIS A 29 6.63 2.63 -4.16
C HIS A 29 7.23 1.49 -3.34
N TYR A 30 8.57 1.41 -3.32
CA TYR A 30 9.29 0.37 -2.58
C TYR A 30 9.54 0.70 -1.11
N GLY A 31 9.30 1.95 -0.71
CA GLY A 31 9.47 2.39 0.67
C GLY A 31 10.19 3.72 0.76
N PRO A 32 10.23 4.32 1.96
CA PRO A 32 10.79 5.65 2.17
C PRO A 32 12.22 5.75 1.63
N ASN A 33 12.48 6.79 0.84
CA ASN A 33 13.78 7.05 0.19
C ASN A 33 14.24 5.99 -0.81
N CYS A 34 13.35 5.09 -1.26
CA CYS A 34 13.63 4.19 -2.38
C CYS A 34 13.24 4.83 -3.72
N PRO A 35 13.93 4.49 -4.82
CA PRO A 35 13.44 4.81 -6.16
C PRO A 35 12.07 4.17 -6.43
N TYR A 36 11.33 4.71 -7.41
CA TYR A 36 10.04 4.14 -7.80
C TYR A 36 10.22 2.97 -8.78
N GLU A 37 9.21 2.11 -8.85
CA GLU A 37 9.15 1.04 -9.84
C GLU A 37 9.21 1.54 -11.29
N LYS A 38 8.73 2.75 -11.58
CA LYS A 38 8.86 3.35 -12.91
C LYS A 38 10.32 3.61 -13.34
N ASP A 39 11.23 3.70 -12.37
CA ASP A 39 12.65 4.00 -12.60
C ASP A 39 13.50 2.72 -12.59
N LEU A 40 13.09 1.71 -11.80
CA LEU A 40 13.85 0.45 -11.65
C LEU A 40 13.30 -0.72 -12.47
N ASN A 41 12.00 -0.73 -12.76
CA ASN A 41 11.29 -1.77 -13.53
C ASN A 41 11.60 -3.20 -13.03
N LEU A 42 11.51 -3.44 -11.72
CA LEU A 42 11.86 -4.73 -11.12
C LEU A 42 10.71 -5.74 -11.22
N LEU A 43 9.46 -5.29 -11.34
CA LEU A 43 8.29 -6.20 -11.36
C LEU A 43 8.00 -6.76 -12.76
N GLY A 44 8.54 -6.14 -13.81
CA GLY A 44 8.32 -6.52 -15.20
C GLY A 44 6.84 -6.47 -15.60
N ASP A 45 6.43 -7.36 -16.50
CA ASP A 45 5.02 -7.47 -16.89
C ASP A 45 4.19 -8.11 -15.76
N VAL A 46 3.10 -7.46 -15.39
CA VAL A 46 2.18 -7.86 -14.33
C VAL A 46 0.76 -8.12 -14.84
N GLN A 47 0.52 -8.00 -16.15
CA GLN A 47 -0.80 -8.16 -16.73
C GLN A 47 -1.39 -9.55 -16.43
N GLY A 48 -2.63 -9.58 -15.92
CA GLY A 48 -3.36 -10.79 -15.57
C GLY A 48 -2.82 -11.55 -14.34
N LYS A 49 -1.72 -11.09 -13.72
CA LYS A 49 -1.15 -11.75 -12.54
C LYS A 49 -1.99 -11.46 -11.30
N LYS A 50 -2.11 -12.46 -10.42
CA LYS A 50 -2.70 -12.29 -9.09
C LYS A 50 -1.61 -11.88 -8.11
N ILE A 51 -1.78 -10.72 -7.45
CA ILE A 51 -0.78 -10.15 -6.55
C ILE A 51 -1.40 -9.93 -5.17
N VAL A 52 -0.67 -10.27 -4.13
CA VAL A 52 -1.03 -9.93 -2.74
C VAL A 52 -0.06 -8.87 -2.22
N GLU A 53 -0.61 -7.75 -1.73
CA GLU A 53 0.14 -6.70 -1.04
C GLU A 53 -0.08 -6.84 0.47
N LEU A 54 0.97 -7.21 1.21
CA LEU A 54 0.92 -7.37 2.66
C LEU A 54 1.36 -6.08 3.36
N GLY A 55 0.52 -5.57 4.27
CA GLY A 55 0.69 -4.23 4.82
C GLY A 55 0.38 -3.15 3.79
N CYS A 56 -0.73 -3.30 3.07
CA CYS A 56 -1.05 -2.44 1.93
C CYS A 56 -1.32 -0.98 2.31
N GLY A 57 -1.56 -0.68 3.58
CA GLY A 57 -1.96 0.65 4.02
C GLY A 57 -3.21 1.11 3.26
N GLY A 58 -3.07 2.21 2.53
CA GLY A 58 -4.13 2.75 1.67
C GLY A 58 -4.32 1.99 0.35
N GLY A 59 -3.54 0.96 0.07
CA GLY A 59 -3.65 0.16 -1.16
C GLY A 59 -3.13 0.85 -2.42
N GLN A 60 -2.33 1.91 -2.29
CA GLN A 60 -1.89 2.70 -3.44
C GLN A 60 -1.04 1.91 -4.44
N CYS A 61 -0.15 1.03 -3.96
CA CYS A 61 0.64 0.15 -4.83
C CYS A 61 -0.25 -0.88 -5.53
N SER A 62 -1.23 -1.46 -4.83
CA SER A 62 -2.27 -2.31 -5.44
C SER A 62 -3.06 -1.57 -6.54
N ILE A 63 -3.40 -0.30 -6.34
CA ILE A 63 -4.07 0.52 -7.38
C ILE A 63 -3.13 0.71 -8.58
N ALA A 64 -1.87 1.08 -8.36
CA ALA A 64 -0.88 1.25 -9.41
C ALA A 64 -0.65 -0.05 -10.22
N LEU A 65 -0.62 -1.20 -9.56
CA LEU A 65 -0.52 -2.51 -10.20
C LEU A 65 -1.79 -2.91 -10.95
N THR A 66 -2.96 -2.59 -10.40
CA THR A 66 -4.25 -2.84 -11.08
C THR A 66 -4.38 -2.03 -12.35
N LYS A 67 -3.91 -0.76 -12.36
CA LYS A 67 -3.81 0.06 -13.59
C LYS A 67 -2.89 -0.57 -14.65
N ARG A 68 -1.93 -1.42 -14.25
CA ARG A 68 -1.07 -2.23 -15.14
C ARG A 68 -1.70 -3.58 -15.53
N GLY A 69 -2.95 -3.83 -15.16
CA GLY A 69 -3.70 -5.04 -15.49
C GLY A 69 -3.52 -6.22 -14.53
N ALA A 70 -2.90 -6.01 -13.36
CA ALA A 70 -2.86 -7.04 -12.32
C ALA A 70 -4.19 -7.15 -11.57
N ILE A 71 -4.42 -8.30 -10.93
CA ILE A 71 -5.55 -8.55 -10.04
C ILE A 71 -5.02 -8.55 -8.61
N CYS A 72 -5.20 -7.44 -7.90
CA CYS A 72 -4.57 -7.22 -6.61
C CYS A 72 -5.49 -7.55 -5.43
N THR A 73 -4.94 -8.12 -4.37
CA THR A 73 -5.55 -8.23 -3.04
C THR A 73 -4.66 -7.52 -2.03
N GLY A 74 -5.15 -6.42 -1.48
CA GLY A 74 -4.48 -5.70 -0.39
C GLY A 74 -4.89 -6.28 0.97
N ILE A 75 -3.91 -6.48 1.85
CA ILE A 75 -4.12 -6.93 3.23
C ILE A 75 -3.42 -5.94 4.15
N ASP A 76 -4.16 -5.38 5.10
CA ASP A 76 -3.60 -4.58 6.19
C ASP A 76 -4.26 -4.96 7.51
N LEU A 77 -3.50 -4.86 8.60
CA LEU A 77 -4.03 -5.11 9.95
C LEU A 77 -4.90 -3.93 10.43
N SER A 78 -4.66 -2.72 9.91
CA SER A 78 -5.35 -1.52 10.35
C SER A 78 -6.68 -1.33 9.61
N ASP A 79 -7.77 -1.34 10.38
CA ASP A 79 -9.11 -1.10 9.88
C ASP A 79 -9.24 0.34 9.31
N GLU A 80 -8.54 1.31 9.90
CA GLU A 80 -8.52 2.69 9.40
C GLU A 80 -7.72 2.84 8.09
N GLN A 81 -6.65 2.06 7.90
CA GLN A 81 -5.96 1.98 6.60
C GLN A 81 -6.86 1.40 5.52
N ILE A 82 -7.55 0.29 5.81
CA ILE A 82 -8.52 -0.33 4.89
C ILE A 82 -9.68 0.61 4.59
N LYS A 83 -10.17 1.36 5.58
CA LYS A 83 -11.21 2.38 5.38
C LYS A 83 -10.72 3.49 4.46
N TYR A 84 -9.49 3.97 4.64
CA TYR A 84 -8.89 4.95 3.72
C TYR A 84 -8.79 4.39 2.31
N ALA A 85 -8.30 3.15 2.15
CA ALA A 85 -8.16 2.48 0.86
C ALA A 85 -9.49 2.38 0.09
N LYS A 86 -10.59 2.11 0.78
CA LYS A 86 -11.93 2.06 0.18
C LYS A 86 -12.47 3.41 -0.31
N ASN A 87 -11.81 4.52 0.04
CA ASN A 87 -12.19 5.88 -0.36
C ASN A 87 -11.20 6.51 -1.36
N LEU A 88 -10.21 5.75 -1.86
CA LEU A 88 -9.33 6.14 -2.95
C LEU A 88 -9.89 5.71 -4.30
#